data_AF-A0A545WEQ9-F1
#
_entry.id   AF-A0A545WEQ9-F1
#
_cell.length_a   1.000
_cell.length_b   1.000
_cell.length_c   1.000
_cell.angle_alpha   90.00
_cell.angle_beta   90.00
_cell.angle_gamma   90.00
#
_symmetry.space_group_name_H-M   'P 1'
#
loop_
_entity.id
_entity.type
_entity.pdbx_description
1 polymer ?
#
loop_
_entity_poly.entity_id
_entity_poly.type
_entity_poly.pdbx_seq_one_letter_code
_entity_poly.pdbx_strand_id
1 'polypeptide(L)'
;MASIAPVELPLPVLPEGWSADKDFKAIGKLSGATQRSIEPVGPHFLAHARRARHKRTFSEDDRIQAQESAKKTEDADESEEEEEEDPMLLQREAKDWKSQDHYKILGLSKYRWKATEEQIKKAHRKKVLKHHPDKKAASGKTEDDQFFKCIQKATDVLLDPTKRRQYDSVDEEADVEPPGKKQLAKGDYYKLWSKVFKAEGRFSKTHPVPSFGSADATKEQVEDFYNFWYNFDSWRTFEYLDEDVPDDGESRDQKRHVERKNTNARKKKKAEDNSRLRKLVDDAQAGDERIKRFRQEASAAKNKKRFEREAAEKAAKEEAEAKKAAEAKAAADAEVAAKADREASKKAKEAAKNAVKKNKRVLKGSVKDANYFATGGDASAAQIDAVLGDVELIQGKIDPDEIAALAGQLNGLTVADKIKAVWSAEVKRLVDAGKLKDGEAKNLA
;
A
#
# COMPACT_ATOMS: atom_id res chain seq x y z
N MET A 1 -10.83 62.95 36.61
CA MET A 1 -10.66 63.75 35.39
C MET A 1 -9.25 63.45 34.87
N ALA A 2 -9.10 62.55 33.91
CA ALA A 2 -7.79 62.23 33.35
C ALA A 2 -7.39 63.36 32.40
N SER A 3 -6.31 64.09 32.70
CA SER A 3 -5.75 65.08 31.79
C SER A 3 -5.06 64.36 30.64
N ILE A 4 -5.47 64.65 29.40
CA ILE A 4 -4.76 64.19 28.20
C ILE A 4 -3.50 65.06 28.10
N ALA A 5 -2.34 64.49 28.42
CA ALA A 5 -1.05 65.12 28.18
C ALA A 5 -0.55 64.67 26.79
N PRO A 6 -0.49 65.56 25.78
CA PRO A 6 0.15 65.23 24.52
C PRO A 6 1.65 65.02 24.75
N VAL A 7 2.14 63.82 24.44
CA VAL A 7 3.57 63.51 24.46
C VAL A 7 4.07 63.62 23.03
N GLU A 8 4.75 64.72 22.71
CA GLU A 8 5.41 64.89 21.41
C GLU A 8 6.78 64.21 21.46
N LEU A 9 6.93 63.09 20.75
CA LEU A 9 8.20 62.40 20.54
C LEU A 9 8.67 62.69 19.11
N PRO A 10 9.47 63.75 18.86
CA PRO A 10 10.06 63.96 17.55
C PRO A 10 10.97 62.78 17.22
N LEU A 11 10.79 62.19 16.03
CA LEU A 11 11.68 61.16 15.53
C LEU A 11 13.08 61.77 15.28
N PRO A 12 14.15 60.99 15.49
CA PRO A 12 15.51 61.47 15.21
C PRO A 12 15.63 61.82 13.72
N VAL A 13 15.91 63.09 13.44
CA VAL A 13 16.29 63.57 12.11
C VAL A 13 17.73 63.15 11.82
N LEU A 14 18.01 62.77 10.57
CA LEU A 14 19.36 62.46 10.15
C LEU A 14 20.25 63.70 10.29
N PRO A 15 21.53 63.54 10.69
CA PRO A 15 22.46 64.66 10.79
C PRO A 15 22.62 65.40 9.46
N GLU A 16 22.76 66.72 9.54
CA GLU A 16 23.00 67.58 8.37
C GLU A 16 24.32 67.15 7.69
N GLY A 17 24.28 66.83 6.38
CA GLY A 17 25.42 66.32 5.62
C GLY A 17 25.58 64.79 5.59
N TRP A 18 24.64 64.02 6.16
CA TRP A 18 24.64 62.57 6.01
C TRP A 18 24.40 62.16 4.54
N SER A 19 25.37 61.46 3.94
CA SER A 19 25.21 60.80 2.65
C SER A 19 25.18 59.28 2.85
N ALA A 20 24.26 58.62 2.16
CA ALA A 20 24.12 57.17 2.23
C ALA A 20 25.39 56.49 1.65
N ASP A 21 25.99 55.55 2.39
CA ASP A 21 27.04 54.67 1.85
C ASP A 21 26.52 53.92 0.61
N LYS A 22 27.41 53.50 -0.30
CA LYS A 22 27.03 52.87 -1.59
C LYS A 22 26.12 51.66 -1.47
N ASP A 23 26.08 51.02 -0.29
CA ASP A 23 25.29 49.82 0.00
C ASP A 23 24.05 50.10 0.87
N PHE A 24 23.75 51.36 1.21
CA PHE A 24 22.57 51.71 1.98
C PHE A 24 21.30 51.55 1.13
N LYS A 25 20.46 50.60 1.52
CA LYS A 25 19.19 50.30 0.85
C LYS A 25 18.03 50.60 1.78
N ALA A 26 17.24 51.63 1.48
CA ALA A 26 16.04 51.95 2.24
C ALA A 26 15.02 50.79 2.12
N ILE A 27 14.67 50.18 3.26
CA ILE A 27 13.85 48.95 3.31
C ILE A 27 12.34 49.26 3.30
N GLY A 28 11.95 50.54 3.43
CA GLY A 28 10.56 50.97 3.37
C GLY A 28 10.34 52.41 3.83
N LYS A 29 9.09 52.85 3.81
CA LYS A 29 8.65 54.13 4.41
C LYS A 29 7.85 53.82 5.68
N LEU A 30 7.99 54.63 6.72
CA LEU A 30 7.15 54.53 7.91
C LEU A 30 5.69 54.79 7.51
N SER A 31 4.77 53.95 7.97
CA SER A 31 3.34 54.22 7.84
C SER A 31 2.94 55.45 8.66
N GLY A 32 1.96 56.22 8.18
CA GLY A 32 1.43 57.37 8.93
C GLY A 32 0.87 56.97 10.30
N ALA A 33 0.86 57.91 11.24
CA ALA A 33 0.29 57.68 12.56
C ALA A 33 -1.19 57.28 12.46
N THR A 34 -1.59 56.21 13.15
CA THR A 34 -2.98 55.75 13.18
C THR A 34 -3.49 55.87 14.61
N GLN A 35 -4.57 56.62 14.80
CA GLN A 35 -5.23 56.70 16.09
C GLN A 35 -6.00 55.41 16.36
N ARG A 36 -5.70 54.74 17.49
CA ARG A 36 -6.43 53.55 17.92
C ARG A 36 -6.97 53.76 19.32
N SER A 37 -8.23 53.37 19.52
CA SER A 37 -8.80 53.25 20.86
C SER A 37 -8.18 52.02 21.51
N ILE A 38 -7.52 52.22 22.65
CA ILE A 38 -6.97 51.13 23.46
C ILE A 38 -7.84 50.95 24.69
N GLU A 39 -8.28 49.72 24.91
CA GLU A 39 -8.95 49.38 26.15
C GLU A 39 -7.90 49.12 27.24
N PRO A 40 -8.12 49.61 28.47
CA PRO A 40 -7.24 49.28 29.57
C PRO A 40 -7.41 47.79 29.90
N VAL A 41 -6.34 47.02 29.70
CA VAL A 41 -6.31 45.57 29.95
C VAL A 41 -5.21 45.22 30.95
N GLY A 42 -5.33 44.05 31.58
CA GLY A 42 -4.28 43.47 32.41
C GLY A 42 -4.49 43.62 33.93
N PRO A 43 -3.57 43.03 34.72
CA PRO A 43 -3.77 42.80 36.15
C PRO A 43 -4.03 44.08 36.96
N HIS A 44 -3.35 45.18 36.62
CA HIS A 44 -3.49 46.44 37.33
C HIS A 44 -4.83 47.14 37.07
N PHE A 45 -5.33 47.08 35.83
CA PHE A 45 -6.67 47.59 35.51
C PHE A 45 -7.75 46.74 36.20
N LEU A 46 -7.61 45.41 36.16
CA LEU A 46 -8.54 44.51 36.87
C LEU A 46 -8.54 44.75 38.38
N ALA A 47 -7.37 44.99 38.99
CA ALA A 47 -7.27 45.36 40.40
C ALA A 47 -7.93 46.72 40.68
N HIS A 48 -7.72 47.73 39.82
CA HIS A 48 -8.40 49.02 39.94
C HIS A 48 -9.93 48.89 39.80
N ALA A 49 -10.40 48.16 38.79
CA ALA A 49 -11.82 47.93 38.55
C ALA A 49 -12.49 47.16 39.71
N ARG A 50 -11.81 46.15 40.26
CA ARG A 50 -12.25 45.41 41.45
C ARG A 50 -12.39 46.34 42.66
N ARG A 51 -11.36 47.13 42.96
CA ARG A 51 -11.38 48.11 44.07
C ARG A 51 -12.51 49.12 43.90
N ALA A 52 -12.68 49.66 42.69
CA ALA A 52 -13.74 50.61 42.37
C ALA A 52 -15.13 49.99 42.52
N ARG A 53 -15.34 48.78 42.02
CA ARG A 53 -16.62 48.04 42.12
C ARG A 53 -16.99 47.72 43.56
N HIS A 54 -16.02 47.32 44.37
CA HIS A 54 -16.25 46.92 45.76
C HIS A 54 -16.08 48.07 46.77
N LYS A 55 -15.77 49.30 46.29
CA LYS A 55 -15.51 50.48 47.12
C LYS A 55 -14.45 50.23 48.21
N ARG A 56 -13.39 49.50 47.85
CA ARG A 56 -12.31 49.13 48.77
C ARG A 56 -11.11 50.06 48.61
N THR A 57 -10.44 50.36 49.71
CA THR A 57 -9.11 50.97 49.66
C THR A 57 -8.07 49.96 49.15
N PHE A 58 -6.88 50.44 48.80
CA PHE A 58 -5.77 49.58 48.36
C PHE A 58 -5.41 48.54 49.43
N SER A 59 -5.25 48.97 50.69
CA SER A 59 -4.88 48.09 51.80
C SER A 59 -5.97 47.05 52.14
N GLU A 60 -7.25 47.44 52.07
CA GLU A 60 -8.36 46.50 52.31
C GLU A 60 -8.46 45.45 51.20
N ASP A 61 -8.34 45.85 49.94
CA ASP A 61 -8.40 44.89 48.82
C ASP A 61 -7.19 43.96 48.83
N ASP A 62 -5.98 44.45 49.11
CA ASP A 62 -4.79 43.62 49.25
C ASP A 62 -4.95 42.60 50.39
N ARG A 63 -5.46 43.01 51.55
CA ARG A 63 -5.73 42.09 52.67
C ARG A 63 -6.77 41.03 52.30
N ILE A 64 -7.85 41.42 51.63
CA ILE A 64 -8.92 40.50 51.22
C ILE A 64 -8.42 39.54 50.15
N GLN A 65 -7.64 40.01 49.18
CA GLN A 65 -7.03 39.17 48.16
C GLN A 65 -6.01 38.20 48.76
N ALA A 66 -5.23 38.64 49.74
CA ALA A 66 -4.33 37.76 50.49
C ALA A 66 -5.11 36.69 51.28
N GLN A 67 -6.22 37.06 51.93
CA GLN A 67 -7.10 36.13 52.64
C GLN A 67 -7.81 35.16 51.70
N GLU A 68 -8.35 35.61 50.57
CA GLU A 68 -8.97 34.77 49.55
C GLU A 68 -7.94 33.81 48.93
N SER A 69 -6.71 34.26 48.72
CA SER A 69 -5.61 33.42 48.21
C SER A 69 -5.20 32.37 49.25
N ALA A 70 -5.09 32.75 50.52
CA ALA A 70 -4.81 31.82 51.61
C ALA A 70 -5.93 30.79 51.76
N LYS A 71 -7.19 31.23 51.80
CA LYS A 71 -8.36 30.35 51.87
C LYS A 71 -8.46 29.41 50.67
N LYS A 72 -8.24 29.91 49.45
CA LYS A 72 -8.20 29.07 48.24
C LYS A 72 -7.10 28.01 48.32
N THR A 73 -5.99 28.31 48.98
CA THR A 73 -4.91 27.35 49.20
C THR A 73 -5.30 26.31 50.24
N GLU A 74 -5.96 26.72 51.33
CA GLU A 74 -6.48 25.83 52.38
C GLU A 74 -7.60 24.90 51.86
N ASP A 75 -8.61 25.43 51.16
CA ASP A 75 -9.70 24.65 50.56
C ASP A 75 -9.15 23.64 49.52
N ALA A 76 -8.11 24.03 48.77
CA ALA A 76 -7.40 23.12 47.86
C ALA A 76 -6.61 22.04 48.62
N ASP A 77 -6.07 22.34 49.80
CA ASP A 77 -5.37 21.40 50.67
C ASP A 77 -6.30 20.40 51.38
N GLU A 78 -7.53 20.80 51.72
CA GLU A 78 -8.56 19.90 52.27
C GLU A 78 -9.16 18.98 51.20
N SER A 79 -9.27 19.43 49.96
CA SER A 79 -9.79 18.62 48.85
C SER A 79 -8.82 17.52 48.37
N GLU A 80 -7.54 17.61 48.75
CA GLU A 80 -6.55 16.56 48.50
C GLU A 80 -6.63 15.53 49.65
N GLU A 81 -7.43 14.47 49.44
CA GLU A 81 -7.52 13.29 50.32
C GLU A 81 -6.13 12.90 50.83
N GLU A 82 -5.86 13.09 52.14
CA GLU A 82 -4.63 12.59 52.76
C GLU A 82 -4.62 11.07 52.64
N GLU A 83 -3.72 10.52 51.81
CA GLU A 83 -3.47 9.08 51.78
C GLU A 83 -3.13 8.62 53.21
N GLU A 84 -3.91 7.68 53.75
CA GLU A 84 -3.68 7.13 55.10
C GLU A 84 -2.26 6.56 55.18
N GLU A 85 -1.54 6.97 56.22
CA GLU A 85 -0.15 6.57 56.40
C GLU A 85 -0.11 5.17 57.00
N ASP A 86 0.25 4.18 56.19
CA ASP A 86 0.46 2.81 56.64
C ASP A 86 1.47 2.77 57.81
N PRO A 87 1.13 2.18 58.97
CA PRO A 87 2.05 2.02 60.11
C PRO A 87 3.40 1.41 59.75
N MET A 88 3.47 0.54 58.73
CA MET A 88 4.73 -0.05 58.26
C MET A 88 5.63 0.98 57.55
N LEU A 89 5.05 2.02 56.96
CA LEU A 89 5.80 3.07 56.26
C LEU A 89 6.52 3.99 57.26
N LEU A 90 5.93 4.20 58.45
CA LEU A 90 6.51 5.02 59.52
C LEU A 90 7.71 4.34 60.21
N GLN A 91 7.83 3.02 60.14
CA GLN A 91 8.92 2.25 60.74
C GLN A 91 10.15 2.13 59.82
N ARG A 92 10.12 2.74 58.63
CA ARG A 92 11.22 2.66 57.66
C ARG A 92 12.43 3.47 58.12
N GLU A 93 13.61 2.84 58.02
CA GLU A 93 14.88 3.45 58.37
C GLU A 93 15.51 4.22 57.20
N ALA A 94 16.15 5.35 57.47
CA ALA A 94 16.76 6.18 56.42
C ALA A 94 17.92 5.49 55.69
N LYS A 95 18.54 4.48 56.31
CA LYS A 95 19.64 3.71 55.72
C LYS A 95 19.20 2.90 54.51
N ASP A 96 17.94 2.46 54.47
CA ASP A 96 17.39 1.64 53.39
C ASP A 96 16.66 2.47 52.32
N TRP A 97 17.04 3.74 52.15
CA TRP A 97 16.34 4.67 51.23
C TRP A 97 16.26 4.20 49.76
N LYS A 98 17.14 3.29 49.32
CA LYS A 98 17.13 2.74 47.95
C LYS A 98 15.98 1.76 47.70
N SER A 99 15.49 1.06 48.73
CA SER A 99 14.34 0.15 48.61
C SER A 99 13.00 0.88 48.77
N GLN A 100 13.05 2.18 49.11
CA GLN A 100 11.89 2.93 49.51
C GLN A 100 11.12 3.52 48.34
N ASP A 101 9.80 3.62 48.53
CA ASP A 101 8.93 4.29 47.59
C ASP A 101 8.83 5.78 47.97
N HIS A 102 9.57 6.62 47.24
CA HIS A 102 9.66 8.05 47.53
C HIS A 102 8.33 8.76 47.31
N TYR A 103 7.50 8.29 46.38
CA TYR A 103 6.16 8.85 46.17
C TYR A 103 5.22 8.50 47.32
N LYS A 104 5.24 7.25 47.81
CA LYS A 104 4.46 6.83 48.99
C LYS A 104 4.88 7.59 50.25
N ILE A 105 6.17 7.82 50.47
CA ILE A 105 6.67 8.58 51.62
C ILE A 105 6.09 10.00 51.64
N LEU A 106 6.03 10.65 50.47
CA LEU A 106 5.43 11.99 50.35
C LEU A 106 3.90 11.99 50.29
N GLY A 107 3.24 10.82 50.18
CA GLY A 107 1.79 10.73 50.00
C GLY A 107 1.33 11.13 48.59
N LEU A 108 2.17 10.85 47.58
CA LEU A 108 1.93 11.13 46.17
C LEU A 108 1.73 9.84 45.37
N SER A 109 1.28 8.76 46.01
CA SER A 109 1.16 7.42 45.41
C SER A 109 0.19 7.41 44.23
N LYS A 110 -0.85 8.24 44.28
CA LYS A 110 -1.81 8.44 43.17
C LYS A 110 -1.23 9.16 41.95
N TYR A 111 -0.29 10.08 42.17
CA TYR A 111 0.27 10.93 41.11
C TYR A 111 1.55 10.34 40.50
N ARG A 112 2.44 9.74 41.30
CA ARG A 112 3.71 9.12 40.85
C ARG A 112 4.51 10.07 39.92
N TRP A 113 5.02 9.55 38.81
CA TRP A 113 5.71 10.27 37.74
C TRP A 113 4.91 11.45 37.13
N LYS A 114 3.58 11.52 37.34
CA LYS A 114 2.75 12.66 36.91
C LYS A 114 2.72 13.80 37.93
N ALA A 115 3.26 13.61 39.13
CA ALA A 115 3.30 14.65 40.16
C ALA A 115 4.12 15.85 39.66
N THR A 116 3.55 17.05 39.79
CA THR A 116 4.26 18.29 39.47
C THR A 116 5.28 18.64 40.55
N GLU A 117 6.26 19.46 40.20
CA GLU A 117 7.25 19.96 41.16
C GLU A 117 6.58 20.72 42.33
N GLU A 118 5.51 21.46 42.04
CA GLU A 118 4.73 22.18 43.05
C GLU A 118 4.03 21.24 44.02
N GLN A 119 3.43 20.16 43.51
CA GLN A 119 2.82 19.10 44.35
C GLN A 119 3.86 18.43 45.23
N ILE A 120 5.07 18.15 44.71
CA ILE A 120 6.17 17.56 45.49
C ILE A 120 6.61 18.50 46.62
N LYS A 121 6.82 19.79 46.32
CA LYS A 121 7.18 20.79 47.34
C LYS A 121 6.09 20.96 48.40
N LYS A 122 4.82 20.95 47.98
CA LYS A 122 3.66 21.07 48.88
C LYS A 122 3.57 19.86 49.81
N ALA A 123 3.63 18.65 49.26
CA ALA A 123 3.63 17.40 50.01
C ALA A 123 4.80 17.32 51.01
N HIS A 124 6.00 17.73 50.60
CA HIS A 124 7.16 17.82 51.49
C HIS A 124 6.91 18.76 52.68
N ARG A 125 6.42 19.99 52.44
CA ARG A 125 6.10 20.94 53.54
C ARG A 125 5.09 20.34 54.52
N LYS A 126 4.04 19.71 54.00
CA LYS A 126 2.99 19.06 54.80
C LYS A 126 3.55 17.91 55.66
N LYS A 127 4.36 17.02 55.07
CA LYS A 127 5.00 15.89 55.76
C LYS A 127 6.02 16.35 56.80
N VAL A 128 6.83 17.38 56.50
CA VAL A 128 7.79 17.97 57.45
C VAL A 128 7.07 18.54 58.68
N LEU A 129 5.98 19.28 58.50
CA LEU A 129 5.20 19.85 59.62
C LEU A 129 4.54 18.77 60.50
N LYS A 130 4.14 17.65 59.89
CA LYS A 130 3.50 16.52 60.58
C LYS A 130 4.50 15.68 61.37
N HIS A 131 5.67 15.43 60.77
CA HIS A 131 6.67 14.48 61.28
C HIS A 131 7.96 15.14 61.81
N HIS A 132 7.94 16.45 62.05
CA HIS A 132 9.09 17.18 62.58
C HIS A 132 9.56 16.59 63.92
N PRO A 133 10.88 16.38 64.13
CA PRO A 133 11.43 15.79 65.35
C PRO A 133 10.99 16.55 66.61
N ASP A 134 11.01 17.88 66.55
CA ASP A 134 10.64 18.78 67.64
C ASP A 134 9.17 18.58 68.13
N LYS A 135 8.24 18.32 67.20
CA LYS A 135 6.83 18.07 67.52
C LYS A 135 6.61 16.65 68.07
N LYS A 136 7.42 15.68 67.62
CA LYS A 136 7.41 14.30 68.13
C LYS A 136 7.99 14.23 69.54
N ALA A 137 9.08 14.96 69.81
CA ALA A 137 9.67 15.11 71.14
C ALA A 137 8.67 15.71 72.14
N ALA A 138 7.91 16.74 71.72
CA ALA A 138 6.84 17.33 72.53
C ALA A 138 5.68 16.34 72.84
N SER A 139 5.54 15.26 72.06
CA SER A 139 4.50 14.23 72.23
C SER A 139 4.97 13.03 73.08
N GLY A 140 6.17 13.08 73.67
CA GLY A 140 6.70 12.01 74.54
C GLY A 140 7.10 10.72 73.83
N LYS A 141 7.17 10.72 72.49
CA LYS A 141 7.69 9.60 71.69
C LYS A 141 9.20 9.77 71.51
N THR A 142 9.94 8.67 71.58
CA THR A 142 11.41 8.63 71.44
C THR A 142 11.90 9.27 70.13
N GLU A 143 13.16 9.69 70.13
CA GLU A 143 13.96 10.35 69.06
C GLU A 143 14.10 9.52 67.77
N ASP A 144 12.99 9.06 67.20
CA ASP A 144 12.98 8.36 65.92
C ASP A 144 12.81 9.33 64.76
N ASP A 145 13.93 9.97 64.43
CA ASP A 145 14.08 10.88 63.30
C ASP A 145 14.27 10.14 61.97
N GLN A 146 14.23 8.81 61.97
CA GLN A 146 14.48 8.01 60.76
C GLN A 146 13.45 8.33 59.67
N PHE A 147 12.17 8.38 60.02
CA PHE A 147 11.13 8.72 59.07
C PHE A 147 11.26 10.14 58.52
N PHE A 148 11.71 11.09 59.34
CA PHE A 148 11.96 12.46 58.91
C PHE A 148 13.11 12.52 57.89
N LYS A 149 14.19 11.76 58.13
CA LYS A 149 15.29 11.59 57.17
C LYS A 149 14.84 10.91 55.87
N CYS A 150 13.91 9.95 55.94
CA CYS A 150 13.27 9.36 54.75
C CYS A 150 12.51 10.41 53.94
N ILE A 151 11.74 11.30 54.58
CA ILE A 151 11.03 12.42 53.91
C ILE A 151 12.02 13.36 53.21
N GLN A 152 13.11 13.73 53.88
CA GLN A 152 14.15 14.57 53.30
C GLN A 152 14.78 13.90 52.08
N LYS A 153 15.11 12.60 52.18
CA LYS A 153 15.71 11.86 51.08
C LYS A 153 14.77 11.69 49.89
N ALA A 154 13.49 11.38 50.14
CA ALA A 154 12.47 11.30 49.11
C ALA A 154 12.33 12.62 48.34
N THR A 155 12.39 13.74 49.05
CA THR A 155 12.31 15.07 48.43
C THR A 155 13.56 15.38 47.61
N ASP A 156 14.77 15.07 48.11
CA ASP A 156 16.03 15.23 47.35
C ASP A 156 16.00 14.44 46.03
N VAL A 157 15.47 13.22 46.06
CA VAL A 157 15.36 12.37 44.86
C VAL A 157 14.29 12.89 43.89
N LEU A 158 13.10 13.25 44.39
CA LEU A 158 11.97 13.63 43.54
C LEU A 158 12.02 15.08 43.01
N LEU A 159 12.75 15.97 43.69
CA LEU A 159 12.87 17.36 43.27
C LEU A 159 13.96 17.58 42.22
N ASP A 160 15.05 16.80 42.26
CA ASP A 160 16.09 16.82 41.24
C ASP A 160 15.60 16.08 39.98
N PRO A 161 15.48 16.75 38.81
CA PRO A 161 14.97 16.11 37.59
C PRO A 161 15.78 14.89 37.15
N THR A 162 17.08 14.88 37.40
CA THR A 162 17.98 13.78 37.01
C THR A 162 17.77 12.58 37.93
N LYS A 163 17.81 12.80 39.25
CA LYS A 163 17.58 11.72 40.24
C LYS A 163 16.16 11.17 40.14
N ARG A 164 15.17 12.03 39.94
CA ARG A 164 13.77 11.65 39.75
C ARG A 164 13.65 10.74 38.54
N ARG A 165 14.28 11.11 37.42
CA ARG A 165 14.27 10.29 36.20
C ARG A 165 14.97 8.94 36.39
N GLN A 166 16.07 8.90 37.13
CA GLN A 166 16.73 7.64 37.47
C GLN A 166 15.81 6.74 38.30
N TYR A 167 15.12 7.31 39.30
CA TYR A 167 14.16 6.60 40.14
C TYR A 167 12.94 6.11 39.33
N ASP A 168 12.32 7.01 38.55
CA ASP A 168 11.16 6.69 37.69
C ASP A 168 11.48 5.59 36.67
N SER A 169 12.76 5.40 36.30
CA SER A 169 13.18 4.33 35.39
C SER A 169 13.00 2.91 35.96
N VAL A 170 12.89 2.80 37.29
CA VAL A 170 12.81 1.52 38.03
C VAL A 170 11.61 1.48 39.00
N ASP A 171 10.65 2.40 38.85
CA ASP A 171 9.42 2.43 39.64
C ASP A 171 8.48 1.28 39.23
N GLU A 172 8.66 0.14 39.91
CA GLU A 172 7.93 -1.10 39.69
C GLU A 172 6.42 -0.95 39.91
N GLU A 173 5.98 -0.09 40.83
CA GLU A 173 4.56 0.02 41.14
C GLU A 173 3.77 0.82 40.10
N ALA A 174 4.47 1.57 39.26
CA ALA A 174 3.86 2.20 38.11
C ALA A 174 3.86 1.29 36.86
N ASP A 175 4.48 0.10 36.95
CA ASP A 175 4.41 -0.91 35.90
C ASP A 175 3.07 -1.66 35.96
N VAL A 176 2.51 -1.96 34.78
CA VAL A 176 1.23 -2.67 34.66
C VAL A 176 1.54 -4.05 34.10
N GLU A 177 1.26 -5.07 34.90
CA GLU A 177 1.48 -6.46 34.48
C GLU A 177 0.64 -6.82 33.24
N PRO A 178 1.19 -7.63 32.31
CA PRO A 178 0.45 -8.11 31.17
C PRO A 178 -0.76 -8.95 31.61
N PRO A 179 -1.90 -8.84 30.92
CA PRO A 179 -3.12 -9.52 31.32
C PRO A 179 -2.96 -11.05 31.25
N GLY A 180 -3.37 -11.74 32.32
CA GLY A 180 -3.35 -13.19 32.37
C GLY A 180 -4.42 -13.83 31.46
N LYS A 181 -4.20 -15.10 31.06
CA LYS A 181 -5.14 -15.84 30.17
C LYS A 181 -6.59 -15.82 30.65
N LYS A 182 -6.82 -15.92 31.96
CA LYS A 182 -8.17 -15.86 32.56
C LYS A 182 -8.83 -14.48 32.43
N GLN A 183 -8.05 -13.41 32.46
CA GLN A 183 -8.56 -12.04 32.29
C GLN A 183 -8.93 -11.81 30.81
N LEU A 184 -8.07 -12.24 29.89
CA LEU A 184 -8.34 -12.16 28.45
C LEU A 184 -9.59 -12.94 28.03
N ALA A 185 -9.86 -14.09 28.66
CA ALA A 185 -11.06 -14.87 28.41
C ALA A 185 -12.37 -14.20 28.87
N LYS A 186 -12.30 -13.22 29.78
CA LYS A 186 -13.48 -12.45 30.26
C LYS A 186 -13.83 -11.29 29.33
N GLY A 187 -13.11 -11.10 28.22
CA GLY A 187 -13.27 -9.97 27.31
C GLY A 187 -12.26 -8.85 27.55
N ASP A 188 -12.48 -7.69 26.93
CA ASP A 188 -11.67 -6.48 27.11
C ASP A 188 -10.19 -6.56 26.68
N TYR A 189 -9.83 -7.48 25.78
CA TYR A 189 -8.46 -7.66 25.28
C TYR A 189 -7.76 -6.33 24.94
N TYR A 190 -8.40 -5.48 24.11
CA TYR A 190 -7.81 -4.19 23.70
C TYR A 190 -7.65 -3.21 24.84
N LYS A 191 -8.61 -3.16 25.77
CA LYS A 191 -8.57 -2.26 26.93
C LYS A 191 -7.47 -2.65 27.91
N LEU A 192 -7.29 -3.96 28.13
CA LEU A 192 -6.26 -4.49 29.01
C LEU A 192 -4.87 -4.23 28.44
N TRP A 193 -4.61 -4.61 27.19
CA TRP A 193 -3.33 -4.37 26.54
C TRP A 193 -3.04 -2.87 26.33
N SER A 194 -4.06 -2.05 26.04
CA SER A 194 -3.89 -0.58 25.98
C SER A 194 -3.32 0.00 27.26
N LYS A 195 -3.72 -0.50 28.44
CA LYS A 195 -3.18 -0.02 29.71
C LYS A 195 -1.70 -0.37 29.86
N VAL A 196 -1.34 -1.60 29.50
CA VAL A 196 0.05 -2.09 29.54
C VAL A 196 0.93 -1.24 28.62
N PHE A 197 0.56 -1.10 27.35
CA PHE A 197 1.34 -0.31 26.39
C PHE A 197 1.37 1.18 26.72
N LYS A 198 0.32 1.72 27.36
CA LYS A 198 0.35 3.11 27.86
C LYS A 198 1.32 3.26 29.03
N ALA A 199 1.40 2.27 29.92
CA ALA A 199 2.35 2.27 31.03
C ALA A 199 3.78 2.14 30.52
N GLU A 200 4.06 1.23 29.58
CA GLU A 200 5.39 1.10 28.97
C GLU A 200 5.77 2.30 28.10
N GLY A 201 4.78 2.92 27.45
CA GLY A 201 4.98 4.02 26.51
C GLY A 201 5.59 5.26 27.16
N ARG A 202 5.45 5.40 28.49
CA ARG A 202 6.09 6.47 29.27
C ARG A 202 7.61 6.46 29.15
N PHE A 203 8.19 5.30 28.82
CA PHE A 203 9.63 5.10 28.68
C PHE A 203 10.17 5.35 27.27
N SER A 204 9.34 5.66 26.29
CA SER A 204 9.81 5.88 24.91
C SER A 204 10.60 7.18 24.81
N LYS A 205 11.70 7.17 24.05
CA LYS A 205 12.35 8.40 23.56
C LYS A 205 11.65 8.98 22.33
N THR A 206 10.93 8.15 21.58
CA THR A 206 10.29 8.52 20.33
C THR A 206 8.81 8.82 20.56
N HIS A 207 8.37 9.97 20.05
CA HIS A 207 7.00 10.46 20.14
C HIS A 207 6.49 10.90 18.75
N PRO A 208 5.18 10.78 18.47
CA PRO A 208 4.14 10.26 19.36
C PRO A 208 4.19 8.74 19.53
N VAL A 209 3.81 8.25 20.71
CA VAL A 209 3.68 6.80 20.97
C VAL A 209 2.33 6.33 20.39
N PRO A 210 2.30 5.36 19.45
CA PRO A 210 1.05 4.88 18.88
C PRO A 210 0.20 4.15 19.93
N SER A 211 -1.11 4.38 19.86
CA SER A 211 -2.08 3.68 20.71
C SER A 211 -2.31 2.25 20.23
N PHE A 212 -2.60 1.33 21.15
CA PHE A 212 -2.95 -0.06 20.79
C PHE A 212 -4.22 -0.16 19.93
N GLY A 213 -5.10 0.85 20.03
CA GLY A 213 -6.31 0.97 19.22
C GLY A 213 -7.46 0.08 19.71
N SER A 214 -8.50 0.00 18.87
CA SER A 214 -9.70 -0.84 19.08
C SER A 214 -9.70 -2.05 18.12
N ALA A 215 -10.73 -2.89 18.23
CA ALA A 215 -10.97 -4.02 17.34
C ALA A 215 -11.11 -3.60 15.85
N ASP A 216 -11.55 -2.37 15.61
CA ASP A 216 -11.83 -1.83 14.27
C ASP A 216 -10.64 -1.10 13.62
N ALA A 217 -9.47 -1.11 14.28
CA ALA A 217 -8.28 -0.46 13.75
C ALA A 217 -7.90 -1.01 12.37
N THR A 218 -7.42 -0.14 11.48
CA THR A 218 -6.98 -0.54 10.14
C THR A 218 -5.69 -1.35 10.20
N LYS A 219 -5.39 -2.07 9.13
CA LYS A 219 -4.16 -2.86 9.04
C LYS A 219 -2.92 -1.99 9.22
N GLU A 220 -2.90 -0.83 8.60
CA GLU A 220 -1.80 0.14 8.64
C GLU A 220 -1.58 0.62 10.08
N GLN A 221 -2.65 0.97 10.80
CA GLN A 221 -2.56 1.40 12.19
C GLN A 221 -2.00 0.31 13.11
N VAL A 222 -2.39 -0.95 12.87
CA VAL A 222 -1.90 -2.10 13.63
C VAL A 222 -0.43 -2.36 13.29
N GLU A 223 -0.05 -2.31 12.02
CA GLU A 223 1.34 -2.47 11.58
C GLU A 223 2.24 -1.37 12.15
N ASP A 224 1.83 -0.10 12.08
CA ASP A 224 2.55 1.04 12.64
C ASP A 224 2.76 0.89 14.15
N PHE A 225 1.73 0.44 14.86
CA PHE A 225 1.82 0.13 16.29
C PHE A 225 2.90 -0.93 16.55
N TYR A 226 2.80 -2.11 15.95
CA TYR A 226 3.75 -3.20 16.23
C TYR A 226 5.17 -2.85 15.75
N ASN A 227 5.31 -2.16 14.62
CA ASN A 227 6.61 -1.69 14.12
C ASN A 227 7.28 -0.71 15.11
N PHE A 228 6.51 0.21 15.68
CA PHE A 228 7.01 1.09 16.73
C PHE A 228 7.52 0.30 17.94
N TRP A 229 6.73 -0.67 18.43
CA TRP A 229 7.08 -1.43 19.63
C TRP A 229 8.23 -2.42 19.44
N TYR A 230 8.38 -3.00 18.24
CA TYR A 230 9.56 -3.82 17.92
C TYR A 230 10.85 -2.99 17.81
N ASN A 231 10.73 -1.71 17.50
CA ASN A 231 11.82 -0.74 17.43
C ASN A 231 11.83 0.23 18.62
N PHE A 232 11.25 -0.17 19.75
CA PHE A 232 11.10 0.68 20.92
C PHE A 232 12.46 1.10 21.48
N ASP A 233 12.68 2.41 21.60
CA ASP A 233 13.88 2.97 22.23
C ASP A 233 13.55 3.52 23.61
N SER A 234 13.92 2.75 24.63
CA SER A 234 13.67 3.09 26.03
C SER A 234 14.68 4.10 26.56
N TRP A 235 14.18 5.06 27.32
CA TRP A 235 14.99 6.05 28.00
C TRP A 235 15.46 5.60 29.40
N ARG A 236 14.95 4.46 29.90
CA ARG A 236 15.32 3.87 31.20
C ARG A 236 16.84 3.71 31.30
N THR A 237 17.42 4.17 32.42
CA THR A 237 18.88 4.14 32.64
C THR A 237 19.31 3.06 33.62
N PHE A 238 18.44 2.67 34.57
CA PHE A 238 18.70 1.72 35.66
C PHE A 238 19.81 2.14 36.63
N GLU A 239 20.22 3.41 36.56
CA GLU A 239 21.32 3.98 37.35
C GLU A 239 20.97 4.11 38.83
N TYR A 240 19.68 4.27 39.16
CA TYR A 240 19.21 4.25 40.55
C TYR A 240 19.58 2.95 41.29
N LEU A 241 19.73 1.85 40.54
CA LEU A 241 20.06 0.54 41.07
C LEU A 241 21.56 0.22 41.01
N ASP A 242 22.42 1.22 40.84
CA ASP A 242 23.87 1.04 40.95
C ASP A 242 24.21 0.70 42.42
N GLU A 243 24.93 -0.41 42.63
CA GLU A 243 25.25 -0.93 43.95
C GLU A 243 26.29 -0.05 44.66
N ASP A 244 27.35 0.30 43.93
CA ASP A 244 28.53 0.96 44.44
C ASP A 244 28.56 2.42 43.96
N VAL A 245 28.54 3.39 44.88
CA VAL A 245 28.72 4.81 44.53
C VAL A 245 30.19 5.14 44.73
N PRO A 246 30.94 5.59 43.69
CA PRO A 246 32.35 5.93 43.86
C PRO A 246 32.52 6.99 44.95
N ASP A 247 33.35 6.70 45.96
CA ASP A 247 33.66 7.66 47.03
C ASP A 247 34.73 8.63 46.53
N ASP A 248 34.56 9.93 46.80
CA ASP A 248 35.49 10.96 46.40
C ASP A 248 36.91 10.76 46.95
N GLY A 249 37.07 10.05 48.07
CA GLY A 249 38.36 9.70 48.68
C GLY A 249 39.11 8.53 48.03
N GLU A 250 38.53 7.80 47.07
CA GLU A 250 39.15 6.61 46.46
C GLU A 250 40.15 6.95 45.34
N SER A 251 41.11 6.02 45.12
CA SER A 251 42.03 6.10 43.98
C SER A 251 41.27 6.13 42.66
N ARG A 252 41.79 6.89 41.67
CA ARG A 252 41.20 7.02 40.33
C ARG A 252 40.93 5.65 39.67
N ASP A 253 41.81 4.68 39.89
CA ASP A 253 41.66 3.33 39.32
C ASP A 253 40.51 2.55 39.98
N GLN A 254 40.28 2.77 41.27
CA GLN A 254 39.16 2.19 42.01
C GLN A 254 37.83 2.80 41.54
N LYS A 255 37.76 4.13 41.42
CA LYS A 255 36.60 4.84 40.82
C LYS A 255 36.26 4.29 39.43
N ARG A 256 37.28 4.10 38.58
CA ARG A 256 37.10 3.52 37.23
C ARG A 256 36.63 2.07 37.27
N HIS A 257 37.10 1.28 38.24
CA HIS A 257 36.67 -0.10 38.40
C HIS A 257 35.17 -0.18 38.79
N VAL A 258 34.76 0.62 39.76
CA VAL A 258 33.37 0.74 40.23
C VAL A 258 32.45 1.18 39.09
N GLU A 259 32.80 2.24 38.38
CA GLU A 259 32.01 2.72 37.24
C GLU A 259 31.85 1.68 36.13
N ARG A 260 32.89 0.87 35.89
CA ARG A 260 32.82 -0.23 34.94
C ARG A 260 31.87 -1.33 35.42
N LYS A 261 31.87 -1.67 36.72
CA LYS A 261 30.96 -2.65 37.32
C LYS A 261 29.51 -2.17 37.17
N ASN A 262 29.22 -0.93 37.55
CA ASN A 262 27.90 -0.31 37.42
C ASN A 262 27.45 -0.26 35.95
N THR A 263 28.32 0.20 35.05
CA THR A 263 28.02 0.23 33.60
C THR A 263 27.64 -1.14 33.06
N ASN A 264 28.34 -2.20 33.47
CA ASN A 264 28.01 -3.56 33.06
C ASN A 264 26.69 -4.06 33.66
N ALA A 265 26.40 -3.73 34.92
CA ALA A 265 25.12 -4.04 35.57
C ALA A 265 23.94 -3.34 34.87
N ARG A 266 24.07 -2.04 34.54
CA ARG A 266 23.07 -1.28 33.78
C ARG A 266 22.86 -1.87 32.39
N LYS A 267 23.94 -2.25 31.68
CA LYS A 267 23.84 -2.92 30.37
C LYS A 267 23.06 -4.23 30.46
N LYS A 268 23.32 -5.05 31.49
CA LYS A 268 22.59 -6.29 31.74
C LYS A 268 21.10 -6.04 31.96
N LYS A 269 20.74 -5.10 32.85
CA LYS A 269 19.33 -4.73 33.12
C LYS A 269 18.62 -4.18 31.88
N LYS A 270 19.29 -3.36 31.07
CA LYS A 270 18.75 -2.90 29.77
C LYS A 270 18.49 -4.05 28.79
N ALA A 271 19.38 -5.04 28.74
CA ALA A 271 19.20 -6.20 27.88
C ALA A 271 18.03 -7.09 28.35
N GLU A 272 17.88 -7.25 29.67
CA GLU A 272 16.76 -7.96 30.29
C GLU A 272 15.43 -7.24 30.03
N ASP A 273 15.38 -5.92 30.21
CA ASP A 273 14.18 -5.10 29.95
C ASP A 273 13.78 -5.13 28.46
N ASN A 274 14.75 -5.01 27.54
CA ASN A 274 14.48 -5.14 26.11
C ASN A 274 13.93 -6.53 25.75
N SER A 275 14.43 -7.58 26.40
CA SER A 275 13.95 -8.96 26.18
C SER A 275 12.54 -9.15 26.76
N ARG A 276 12.27 -8.58 27.94
CA ARG A 276 10.95 -8.54 28.58
C ARG A 276 9.94 -7.83 27.68
N LEU A 277 10.28 -6.66 27.16
CA LEU A 277 9.43 -5.87 26.28
C LEU A 277 9.14 -6.61 24.96
N ARG A 278 10.15 -7.23 24.33
CA ARG A 278 9.93 -8.05 23.13
C ARG A 278 8.94 -9.19 23.38
N LYS A 279 9.13 -9.92 24.48
CA LYS A 279 8.19 -10.99 24.86
C LYS A 279 6.77 -10.45 25.07
N LEU A 280 6.63 -9.29 25.72
CA LEU A 280 5.35 -8.63 25.93
C LEU A 280 4.66 -8.28 24.60
N VAL A 281 5.43 -7.75 23.62
CA VAL A 281 4.94 -7.44 22.28
C VAL A 281 4.53 -8.72 21.53
N ASP A 282 5.33 -9.77 21.60
CA ASP A 282 5.04 -11.07 20.98
C ASP A 282 3.76 -11.71 21.56
N ASP A 283 3.61 -11.69 22.89
CA ASP A 283 2.44 -12.21 23.60
C ASP A 283 1.17 -11.43 23.21
N ALA A 284 1.27 -10.10 23.08
CA ALA A 284 0.19 -9.28 22.55
C ALA A 284 -0.12 -9.68 21.10
N GLN A 285 0.85 -9.65 20.20
CA GLN A 285 0.67 -9.98 18.78
C GLN A 285 0.06 -11.36 18.55
N ALA A 286 0.46 -12.37 19.32
CA ALA A 286 -0.10 -13.72 19.23
C ALA A 286 -1.59 -13.77 19.65
N GLY A 287 -1.98 -12.93 20.61
CA GLY A 287 -3.35 -12.78 21.08
C GLY A 287 -4.25 -11.97 20.13
N ASP A 288 -3.69 -11.05 19.34
CA ASP A 288 -4.45 -10.06 18.57
C ASP A 288 -5.30 -10.66 17.44
N GLU A 289 -6.61 -10.47 17.53
CA GLU A 289 -7.58 -10.98 16.55
C GLU A 289 -7.53 -10.23 15.22
N ARG A 290 -7.11 -8.96 15.20
CA ARG A 290 -6.98 -8.15 13.98
C ARG A 290 -5.90 -8.75 13.09
N ILE A 291 -4.76 -9.11 13.67
CA ILE A 291 -3.65 -9.75 12.95
C ILE A 291 -4.08 -11.10 12.37
N LYS A 292 -4.84 -11.89 13.14
CA LYS A 292 -5.42 -13.15 12.63
C LYS A 292 -6.35 -12.89 11.45
N ARG A 293 -7.22 -11.87 11.55
CA ARG A 293 -8.12 -11.45 10.47
C ARG A 293 -7.34 -11.05 9.21
N PHE A 294 -6.35 -10.17 9.33
CA PHE A 294 -5.54 -9.72 8.20
C PHE A 294 -4.77 -10.88 7.55
N ARG A 295 -4.26 -11.83 8.33
CA ARG A 295 -3.59 -13.02 7.81
C ARG A 295 -4.57 -13.93 7.06
N GLN A 296 -5.78 -14.12 7.57
CA GLN A 296 -6.83 -14.89 6.91
C GLN A 296 -7.29 -14.23 5.60
N GLU A 297 -7.55 -12.92 5.63
CA GLU A 297 -7.90 -12.12 4.45
C GLU A 297 -6.80 -12.18 3.38
N ALA A 298 -5.53 -12.03 3.77
CA ALA A 298 -4.39 -12.13 2.85
C ALA A 298 -4.25 -13.52 2.24
N SER A 299 -4.44 -14.58 3.04
CA SER A 299 -4.43 -15.97 2.57
C SER A 299 -5.59 -16.23 1.61
N ALA A 300 -6.80 -15.75 1.94
CA ALA A 300 -7.99 -15.87 1.10
C ALA A 300 -7.81 -15.13 -0.23
N ALA A 301 -7.29 -13.90 -0.21
CA ALA A 301 -6.98 -13.13 -1.41
C ALA A 301 -5.93 -13.83 -2.29
N LYS A 302 -4.87 -14.38 -1.67
CA LYS A 302 -3.84 -15.16 -2.39
C LYS A 302 -4.42 -16.41 -3.04
N ASN A 303 -5.25 -17.16 -2.31
CA ASN A 303 -5.91 -18.36 -2.83
C ASN A 303 -6.91 -18.03 -3.93
N LYS A 304 -7.72 -16.97 -3.77
CA LYS A 304 -8.62 -16.46 -4.80
C LYS A 304 -7.86 -16.13 -6.09
N LYS A 305 -6.77 -15.36 -5.99
CA LYS A 305 -5.91 -15.04 -7.15
C LYS A 305 -5.29 -16.30 -7.78
N ARG A 306 -4.93 -17.30 -6.97
CA ARG A 306 -4.43 -18.59 -7.48
C ARG A 306 -5.50 -19.33 -8.25
N PHE A 307 -6.71 -19.46 -7.70
CA PHE A 307 -7.83 -20.13 -8.37
C PHE A 307 -8.28 -19.40 -9.64
N GLU A 308 -8.31 -18.07 -9.63
CA GLU A 308 -8.58 -17.27 -10.84
C GLU A 308 -7.54 -17.50 -11.94
N ARG A 309 -6.25 -17.58 -11.57
CA ARG A 309 -5.18 -17.90 -12.51
C ARG A 309 -5.29 -19.34 -13.05
N GLU A 310 -5.55 -20.32 -12.18
CA GLU A 310 -5.74 -21.72 -12.57
C GLU A 310 -6.95 -21.89 -13.49
N ALA A 311 -8.06 -21.20 -13.20
CA ALA A 311 -9.26 -21.20 -14.03
C ALA A 311 -9.02 -20.53 -15.39
N ALA A 312 -8.32 -19.39 -15.42
CA ALA A 312 -7.95 -18.73 -16.66
C ALA A 312 -7.00 -19.59 -17.52
N GLU A 313 -6.03 -20.28 -16.91
CA GLU A 313 -5.14 -21.21 -17.62
C GLU A 313 -5.91 -22.42 -18.17
N LYS A 314 -6.85 -22.98 -17.40
CA LYS A 314 -7.71 -24.07 -17.85
C LYS A 314 -8.60 -23.64 -19.03
N ALA A 315 -9.26 -22.49 -18.92
CA ALA A 315 -10.08 -21.94 -20.00
C ALA A 315 -9.25 -21.67 -21.26
N ALA A 316 -8.04 -21.12 -21.14
CA ALA A 316 -7.14 -20.90 -22.26
C ALA A 316 -6.67 -22.21 -22.91
N LYS A 317 -6.43 -23.28 -22.13
CA LYS A 317 -6.12 -24.61 -22.67
C LYS A 317 -7.31 -25.21 -23.41
N GLU A 318 -8.50 -25.16 -22.82
CA GLU A 318 -9.74 -25.66 -23.44
C GLU A 318 -10.05 -24.88 -24.73
N GLU A 319 -9.88 -23.56 -24.75
CA GLU A 319 -10.06 -22.73 -25.95
C GLU A 319 -9.01 -23.06 -27.02
N ALA A 320 -7.74 -23.23 -26.64
CA ALA A 320 -6.68 -23.62 -27.57
C ALA A 320 -6.89 -25.02 -28.16
N GLU A 321 -7.34 -25.98 -27.35
CA GLU A 321 -7.71 -27.33 -27.81
C GLU A 321 -8.94 -27.30 -28.72
N ALA A 322 -9.97 -26.53 -28.37
CA ALA A 322 -11.16 -26.35 -29.20
C ALA A 322 -10.80 -25.68 -30.54
N LYS A 323 -9.94 -24.66 -30.54
CA LYS A 323 -9.45 -24.01 -31.76
C LYS A 323 -8.63 -24.97 -32.62
N LYS A 324 -7.71 -25.73 -32.03
CA LYS A 324 -6.95 -26.77 -32.76
C LYS A 324 -7.87 -27.85 -33.33
N ALA A 325 -8.87 -28.30 -32.58
CA ALA A 325 -9.84 -29.28 -33.06
C ALA A 325 -10.70 -28.73 -34.21
N ALA A 326 -11.12 -27.47 -34.12
CA ALA A 326 -11.86 -26.79 -35.18
C ALA A 326 -11.01 -26.60 -36.44
N GLU A 327 -9.75 -26.17 -36.32
CA GLU A 327 -8.80 -26.06 -37.42
C GLU A 327 -8.50 -27.43 -38.06
N ALA A 328 -8.30 -28.47 -37.25
CA ALA A 328 -8.07 -29.82 -37.74
C ALA A 328 -9.30 -30.38 -38.49
N LYS A 329 -10.51 -30.14 -37.97
CA LYS A 329 -11.75 -30.52 -38.65
C LYS A 329 -11.92 -29.76 -39.96
N ALA A 330 -11.71 -28.44 -39.96
CA ALA A 330 -11.78 -27.62 -41.18
C ALA A 330 -10.75 -28.06 -42.23
N ALA A 331 -9.53 -28.43 -41.81
CA ALA A 331 -8.51 -28.96 -42.70
C ALA A 331 -8.91 -30.33 -43.28
N ALA A 332 -9.46 -31.23 -42.46
CA ALA A 332 -9.95 -32.53 -42.92
C ALA A 332 -11.12 -32.39 -43.90
N ASP A 333 -12.10 -31.53 -43.59
CA ASP A 333 -13.24 -31.24 -44.46
C ASP A 333 -12.77 -30.63 -45.80
N ALA A 334 -11.80 -29.71 -45.76
CA ALA A 334 -11.20 -29.13 -46.97
C ALA A 334 -10.43 -30.17 -47.81
N GLU A 335 -9.74 -31.13 -47.18
CA GLU A 335 -9.06 -32.21 -47.91
C GLU A 335 -10.06 -33.17 -48.57
N VAL A 336 -11.16 -33.51 -47.89
CA VAL A 336 -12.24 -34.31 -48.46
C VAL A 336 -12.87 -33.60 -49.66
N ALA A 337 -13.17 -32.31 -49.54
CA ALA A 337 -13.68 -31.50 -50.65
C ALA A 337 -12.69 -31.45 -51.83
N ALA A 338 -11.40 -31.22 -51.56
CA ALA A 338 -10.37 -31.20 -52.60
C ALA A 338 -10.18 -32.56 -53.31
N LYS A 339 -10.32 -33.68 -52.58
CA LYS A 339 -10.31 -35.02 -53.18
C LYS A 339 -11.53 -35.24 -54.08
N ALA A 340 -12.73 -34.84 -53.63
CA ALA A 340 -13.95 -34.91 -54.41
C ALA A 340 -13.84 -34.08 -55.71
N ASP A 341 -13.33 -32.84 -55.63
CA ASP A 341 -13.14 -31.98 -56.79
C ASP A 341 -12.12 -32.53 -57.78
N ARG A 342 -11.01 -33.13 -57.30
CA ARG A 342 -10.02 -33.80 -58.16
C ARG A 342 -10.62 -35.00 -58.87
N GLU A 343 -11.44 -35.79 -58.19
CA GLU A 343 -12.09 -36.96 -58.78
C GLU A 343 -13.15 -36.55 -59.81
N ALA A 344 -13.98 -35.55 -59.48
CA ALA A 344 -14.95 -34.96 -60.41
C ALA A 344 -14.25 -34.38 -61.65
N SER A 345 -13.14 -33.65 -61.47
CA SER A 345 -12.33 -33.11 -62.56
C SER A 345 -11.71 -34.20 -63.45
N LYS A 346 -11.24 -35.31 -62.86
CA LYS A 346 -10.75 -36.47 -63.63
C LYS A 346 -11.87 -37.11 -64.44
N LYS A 347 -13.03 -37.34 -63.84
CA LYS A 347 -14.22 -37.89 -64.53
C LYS A 347 -14.67 -36.98 -65.67
N ALA A 348 -14.71 -35.66 -65.46
CA ALA A 348 -15.05 -34.69 -66.48
C ALA A 348 -14.04 -34.69 -67.65
N LYS A 349 -12.73 -34.73 -67.37
CA LYS A 349 -11.69 -34.79 -68.41
C LYS A 349 -11.77 -36.09 -69.23
N GLU A 350 -12.00 -37.23 -68.60
CA GLU A 350 -12.16 -38.50 -69.33
C GLU A 350 -13.46 -38.54 -70.14
N ALA A 351 -14.56 -38.00 -69.62
CA ALA A 351 -15.80 -37.85 -70.38
C ALA A 351 -15.61 -36.95 -71.62
N ALA A 352 -14.92 -35.82 -71.48
CA ALA A 352 -14.61 -34.91 -72.59
C ALA A 352 -13.74 -35.59 -73.67
N LYS A 353 -12.68 -36.30 -73.29
CA LYS A 353 -11.84 -37.07 -74.24
C LYS A 353 -12.65 -38.12 -75.00
N ASN A 354 -13.55 -38.82 -74.31
CA ASN A 354 -14.40 -39.84 -74.91
C ASN A 354 -15.43 -39.23 -75.87
N ALA A 355 -15.98 -38.06 -75.55
CA ALA A 355 -16.87 -37.30 -76.43
C ALA A 355 -16.14 -36.89 -77.72
N VAL A 356 -14.94 -36.30 -77.62
CA VAL A 356 -14.13 -35.91 -78.79
C VAL A 356 -13.80 -37.12 -79.68
N LYS A 357 -13.43 -38.26 -79.09
CA LYS A 357 -13.17 -39.49 -79.86
C LYS A 357 -14.40 -39.97 -80.64
N LYS A 358 -15.59 -39.91 -80.02
CA LYS A 358 -16.85 -40.25 -80.69
C LYS A 358 -17.14 -39.30 -81.84
N ASN A 359 -17.00 -38.00 -81.62
CA ASN A 359 -17.25 -36.98 -82.64
C ASN A 359 -16.27 -37.08 -83.82
N LYS A 360 -14.97 -37.32 -83.57
CA LYS A 360 -14.00 -37.59 -84.64
C LYS A 360 -14.33 -38.82 -85.48
N ARG A 361 -14.94 -39.86 -84.89
CA ARG A 361 -15.43 -41.03 -85.63
C ARG A 361 -16.61 -40.68 -86.53
N VAL A 362 -17.53 -39.83 -86.08
CA VAL A 362 -18.64 -39.32 -86.90
C VAL A 362 -18.12 -38.58 -88.13
N LEU A 363 -17.12 -37.71 -87.95
CA LEU A 363 -16.49 -36.99 -89.06
C LEU A 363 -15.92 -37.95 -90.12
N LYS A 364 -15.12 -38.94 -89.71
CA LYS A 364 -14.56 -39.96 -90.63
C LYS A 364 -15.65 -40.86 -91.25
N GLY A 365 -16.70 -41.17 -90.49
CA GLY A 365 -17.85 -41.94 -90.97
C GLY A 365 -18.61 -41.21 -92.06
N SER A 366 -18.81 -39.91 -91.93
CA SER A 366 -19.60 -39.11 -92.89
C SER A 366 -19.04 -39.18 -94.32
N VAL A 367 -17.71 -39.09 -94.50
CA VAL A 367 -17.10 -39.17 -95.84
C VAL A 367 -17.14 -40.59 -96.41
N LYS A 368 -17.14 -41.62 -95.55
CA LYS A 368 -17.37 -43.01 -95.96
C LYS A 368 -18.81 -43.22 -96.41
N ASP A 369 -19.77 -42.69 -95.66
CA ASP A 369 -21.21 -42.75 -96.01
C ASP A 369 -21.50 -42.00 -97.33
N ALA A 370 -20.70 -41.00 -97.67
CA ALA A 370 -20.71 -40.31 -98.96
C ALA A 370 -19.91 -41.00 -100.08
N ASN A 371 -19.46 -42.25 -99.89
CA ASN A 371 -18.57 -42.99 -100.80
C ASN A 371 -17.33 -42.18 -101.22
N TYR A 372 -16.76 -41.41 -100.28
CA TYR A 372 -15.61 -40.53 -100.48
C TYR A 372 -15.77 -39.57 -101.68
N PHE A 373 -17.03 -39.24 -101.99
CA PHE A 373 -17.46 -38.39 -103.10
C PHE A 373 -17.05 -38.91 -104.50
N ALA A 374 -16.88 -40.22 -104.66
CA ALA A 374 -16.60 -40.83 -105.95
C ALA A 374 -17.83 -40.78 -106.89
N THR A 375 -17.61 -40.39 -108.15
CA THR A 375 -18.67 -40.14 -109.15
C THR A 375 -18.98 -41.33 -110.06
N GLY A 376 -18.52 -42.54 -109.72
CA GLY A 376 -18.80 -43.77 -110.46
C GLY A 376 -18.11 -45.00 -109.86
N GLY A 377 -18.89 -45.92 -109.30
CA GLY A 377 -18.38 -47.15 -108.68
C GLY A 377 -17.77 -46.94 -107.29
N ASP A 378 -17.06 -47.95 -106.80
CA ASP A 378 -16.36 -47.91 -105.51
C ASP A 378 -15.18 -46.92 -105.54
N ALA A 379 -14.98 -46.16 -104.46
CA ALA A 379 -13.87 -45.22 -104.36
C ALA A 379 -12.50 -45.94 -104.43
N SER A 380 -11.56 -45.39 -105.20
CA SER A 380 -10.20 -45.92 -105.28
C SER A 380 -9.43 -45.68 -103.98
N ALA A 381 -8.44 -46.52 -103.69
CA ALA A 381 -7.61 -46.38 -102.49
C ALA A 381 -6.97 -44.98 -102.36
N ALA A 382 -6.50 -44.42 -103.48
CA ALA A 382 -5.94 -43.07 -103.51
C ALA A 382 -6.97 -41.96 -103.18
N GLN A 383 -8.23 -42.13 -103.60
CA GLN A 383 -9.31 -41.18 -103.29
C GLN A 383 -9.72 -41.26 -101.81
N ILE A 384 -9.80 -42.47 -101.27
CA ILE A 384 -10.09 -42.71 -99.86
C ILE A 384 -9.02 -42.05 -98.98
N ASP A 385 -7.74 -42.28 -99.29
CA ASP A 385 -6.62 -41.70 -98.55
C ASP A 385 -6.58 -40.17 -98.66
N ALA A 386 -6.86 -39.61 -99.84
CA ALA A 386 -6.90 -38.16 -100.04
C ALA A 386 -8.03 -37.48 -99.25
N VAL A 387 -9.24 -38.03 -99.30
CA VAL A 387 -10.39 -37.48 -98.57
C VAL A 387 -10.25 -37.66 -97.06
N LEU A 388 -9.77 -38.82 -96.59
CA LEU A 388 -9.50 -39.03 -95.17
C LEU A 388 -8.34 -38.17 -94.67
N GLY A 389 -7.32 -37.95 -95.49
CA GLY A 389 -6.21 -37.03 -95.20
C GLY A 389 -6.71 -35.60 -94.97
N ASP A 390 -7.62 -35.11 -95.80
CA ASP A 390 -8.25 -33.80 -95.62
C ASP A 390 -9.14 -33.76 -94.37
N VAL A 391 -9.87 -34.84 -94.05
CA VAL A 391 -10.65 -34.93 -92.81
C VAL A 391 -9.73 -34.88 -91.58
N GLU A 392 -8.60 -35.59 -91.62
CA GLU A 392 -7.61 -35.58 -90.54
C GLU A 392 -6.92 -34.22 -90.39
N LEU A 393 -6.61 -33.56 -91.51
CA LEU A 393 -6.09 -32.20 -91.52
C LEU A 393 -7.07 -31.25 -90.84
N ILE A 394 -8.35 -31.26 -91.23
CA ILE A 394 -9.39 -30.44 -90.59
C ILE A 394 -9.48 -30.78 -89.10
N GLN A 395 -9.56 -32.07 -88.72
CA GLN A 395 -9.58 -32.52 -87.32
C GLN A 395 -8.38 -32.05 -86.47
N GLY A 396 -7.25 -31.69 -87.10
CA GLY A 396 -6.08 -31.10 -86.45
C GLY A 396 -6.14 -29.58 -86.33
N LYS A 397 -7.06 -28.90 -87.02
CA LYS A 397 -7.23 -27.44 -87.03
C LYS A 397 -8.40 -26.94 -86.18
N ILE A 398 -9.35 -27.81 -85.86
CA ILE A 398 -10.52 -27.48 -85.04
C ILE A 398 -10.40 -27.99 -83.60
N ASP A 399 -10.91 -27.20 -82.66
CA ASP A 399 -10.95 -27.56 -81.25
C ASP A 399 -12.06 -28.59 -80.93
N PRO A 400 -12.09 -29.20 -79.72
CA PRO A 400 -13.12 -30.15 -79.33
C PRO A 400 -14.58 -29.72 -79.52
N ASP A 401 -14.89 -28.43 -79.33
CA ASP A 401 -16.25 -27.90 -79.43
C ASP A 401 -16.62 -27.69 -80.90
N GLU A 402 -15.69 -27.18 -81.70
CA GLU A 402 -15.79 -27.11 -83.16
C GLU A 402 -15.95 -28.52 -83.77
N ILE A 403 -15.23 -29.54 -83.27
CA ILE A 403 -15.38 -30.95 -83.67
C ILE A 403 -16.78 -31.48 -83.31
N ALA A 404 -17.31 -31.13 -82.13
CA ALA A 404 -18.64 -31.55 -81.71
C ALA A 404 -19.74 -30.90 -82.55
N ALA A 405 -19.61 -29.61 -82.86
CA ALA A 405 -20.54 -28.88 -83.72
C ALA A 405 -20.58 -29.46 -85.13
N LEU A 406 -19.40 -29.67 -85.75
CA LEU A 406 -19.28 -30.26 -87.08
C LEU A 406 -19.81 -31.70 -87.11
N ALA A 407 -19.46 -32.51 -86.09
CA ALA A 407 -20.01 -33.85 -85.97
C ALA A 407 -21.53 -33.83 -85.83
N GLY A 408 -22.10 -32.88 -85.08
CA GLY A 408 -23.55 -32.70 -84.95
C GLY A 408 -24.24 -32.37 -86.28
N GLN A 409 -23.59 -31.57 -87.14
CA GLN A 409 -24.10 -31.24 -88.47
C GLN A 409 -24.01 -32.41 -89.47
N LEU A 410 -22.99 -33.27 -89.33
CA LEU A 410 -22.78 -34.42 -90.20
C LEU A 410 -23.51 -35.68 -89.74
N ASN A 411 -23.84 -35.78 -88.46
CA ASN A 411 -24.46 -36.97 -87.88
C ASN A 411 -25.84 -37.24 -88.50
N GLY A 412 -26.05 -38.44 -89.03
CA GLY A 412 -27.31 -38.86 -89.64
C GLY A 412 -27.54 -38.38 -91.07
N LEU A 413 -26.60 -37.64 -91.67
CA LEU A 413 -26.65 -37.35 -93.10
C LEU A 413 -26.22 -38.58 -93.91
N THR A 414 -26.97 -38.90 -94.97
CA THR A 414 -26.70 -40.04 -95.87
C THR A 414 -26.58 -39.64 -97.35
N VAL A 415 -26.83 -38.37 -97.67
CA VAL A 415 -26.78 -37.85 -99.04
C VAL A 415 -25.42 -37.20 -99.26
N ALA A 416 -24.64 -37.74 -100.21
CA ALA A 416 -23.27 -37.34 -100.47
C ALA A 416 -23.12 -35.82 -100.71
N ASP A 417 -24.01 -35.20 -101.49
CA ASP A 417 -23.95 -33.75 -101.77
C ASP A 417 -24.19 -32.89 -100.54
N LYS A 418 -25.07 -33.34 -99.62
CA LYS A 418 -25.32 -32.63 -98.37
C LYS A 418 -24.15 -32.75 -97.41
N ILE A 419 -23.52 -33.93 -97.34
CA ILE A 419 -22.30 -34.17 -96.57
C ILE A 419 -21.17 -33.30 -97.13
N LYS A 420 -21.02 -33.24 -98.45
CA LYS A 420 -20.02 -32.40 -99.12
C LYS A 420 -20.24 -30.92 -98.83
N ALA A 421 -21.48 -30.44 -98.90
CA ALA A 421 -21.80 -29.04 -98.59
C ALA A 421 -21.42 -28.63 -97.16
N VAL A 422 -21.61 -29.52 -96.18
CA VAL A 422 -21.22 -29.27 -94.78
C VAL A 422 -19.69 -29.23 -94.65
N TRP A 423 -18.96 -30.14 -95.31
CA TRP A 423 -17.50 -30.13 -95.34
C TRP A 423 -16.93 -28.90 -96.06
N SER A 424 -17.47 -28.54 -97.23
CA SER A 424 -17.08 -27.33 -97.97
C SER A 424 -17.32 -26.05 -97.16
N ALA A 425 -18.45 -25.96 -96.46
CA ALA A 425 -18.76 -24.82 -95.60
C ALA A 425 -17.77 -24.70 -94.44
N GLU A 426 -17.37 -25.83 -93.85
CA GLU A 426 -16.38 -25.85 -92.77
C GLU A 426 -14.97 -25.54 -93.27
N VAL A 427 -14.56 -26.08 -94.41
CA VAL A 427 -13.29 -25.73 -95.08
C VAL A 427 -13.24 -24.23 -95.32
N LYS A 428 -14.32 -23.64 -95.87
CA LYS A 428 -14.42 -22.20 -96.09
C LYS A 428 -14.30 -21.42 -94.79
N ARG A 429 -15.03 -21.81 -93.74
CA ARG A 429 -14.95 -21.18 -92.41
C ARG A 429 -13.52 -21.20 -91.87
N LEU A 430 -12.79 -22.30 -92.03
CA LEU A 430 -11.41 -22.44 -91.56
C LEU A 430 -10.41 -21.62 -92.37
N VAL A 431 -10.64 -21.48 -93.67
CA VAL A 431 -9.87 -20.59 -94.54
C VAL A 431 -10.12 -19.12 -94.16
N ASP A 432 -11.39 -18.73 -93.99
CA ASP A 432 -11.78 -17.38 -93.58
C ASP A 432 -11.23 -17.02 -92.18
N ALA A 433 -11.16 -18.01 -91.27
CA ALA A 433 -10.57 -17.86 -89.95
C ALA A 433 -9.03 -17.94 -89.93
N GLY A 434 -8.37 -18.17 -91.08
CA GLY A 434 -6.91 -18.28 -91.20
C GLY A 434 -6.31 -19.55 -90.57
N LYS A 435 -7.14 -20.55 -90.23
CA LYS A 435 -6.71 -21.83 -89.62
C LYS A 435 -6.27 -22.86 -90.67
N LEU A 436 -6.68 -22.69 -91.92
CA LEU A 436 -6.37 -23.54 -93.08
C LEU A 436 -6.02 -22.64 -94.27
N LYS A 437 -5.06 -23.03 -95.11
CA LYS A 437 -4.81 -22.25 -96.35
C LYS A 437 -5.73 -22.72 -97.47
N ASP A 438 -6.03 -21.81 -98.39
CA ASP A 438 -6.83 -22.13 -99.56
C ASP A 438 -6.16 -23.27 -100.38
N GLY A 439 -6.95 -24.28 -100.75
CA GLY A 439 -6.48 -25.49 -101.43
C GLY A 439 -5.81 -26.58 -100.57
N GLU A 440 -5.62 -26.37 -99.26
CA GLU A 440 -5.01 -27.40 -98.38
C GLU A 440 -5.94 -28.60 -98.12
N ALA A 441 -7.26 -28.45 -98.18
CA ALA A 441 -8.26 -29.53 -98.05
C ALA A 441 -9.12 -29.67 -99.32
N LYS A 442 -8.47 -29.71 -100.49
CA LYS A 442 -9.10 -29.62 -101.82
C LYS A 442 -10.10 -30.73 -102.15
N ASN A 443 -10.05 -31.88 -101.49
CA ASN A 443 -10.96 -33.00 -101.75
C ASN A 443 -12.26 -32.88 -100.94
N LEU A 444 -12.28 -32.01 -99.92
CA LEU A 444 -13.45 -31.65 -99.11
C LEU A 444 -14.02 -30.28 -99.44
N ALA A 445 -13.25 -29.45 -100.15
CA ALA A 445 -13.62 -28.10 -100.59
C ALA A 445 -14.74 -28.10 -101.66
#